data_AF-A0A8S9W8U0-F1
#
_entry.id   AF-A0A8S9W8U0-F1
#
_cell.length_a   1.000
_cell.length_b   1.000
_cell.length_c   1.000
_cell.angle_alpha   90.00
_cell.angle_beta   90.00
_cell.angle_gamma   90.00
#
_symmetry.space_group_name_H-M   'P 1'
#
loop_
_entity.id
_entity.type
_entity.pdbx_description
1 polymer ?
#
loop_
_entity_poly.entity_id
_entity_poly.type
_entity_poly.pdbx_seq_one_letter_code
_entity_poly.pdbx_strand_id
1 'polypeptide(L)'
;MIVHDPKNPRDIRVWLKYDLISELKGKEGHNILELAYNSLDEKNQAFVSNVSAFRTPMDYDAISIFNDFGSEEKFNDVLIELVERGMLFLAEKSNKFDLHPIVRRYCYDRLMDKEGVHTTLRDYFAAIFLSQKI
;
A
#
# COMPACT_ATOMS: atom_id res chain seq x y z
N MET A 1 -12.38 27.47 10.82
CA MET A 1 -13.33 28.12 9.88
C MET A 1 -13.36 29.63 10.15
N ILE A 2 -13.13 30.48 9.13
CA ILE A 2 -13.02 31.98 9.20
C ILE A 2 -14.22 32.65 9.90
N VAL A 3 -15.33 31.93 10.04
CA VAL A 3 -16.54 32.34 10.76
C VAL A 3 -16.27 32.72 12.23
N HIS A 4 -15.19 32.21 12.84
CA HIS A 4 -14.85 32.48 14.24
C HIS A 4 -13.67 33.46 14.42
N ASP A 5 -13.17 34.10 13.37
CA ASP A 5 -12.12 35.13 13.52
C ASP A 5 -12.73 36.39 14.19
N PRO A 6 -12.31 36.75 15.42
CA PRO A 6 -12.90 37.86 16.16
C PRO A 6 -12.55 39.23 15.56
N LYS A 7 -11.47 39.31 14.76
CA LYS A 7 -10.92 40.55 14.24
C LYS A 7 -11.37 40.84 12.81
N ASN A 8 -11.57 39.80 12.00
CA ASN A 8 -12.03 39.93 10.62
C ASN A 8 -13.06 38.85 10.26
N PRO A 9 -14.26 38.89 10.87
CA PRO A 9 -15.26 37.86 10.63
C PRO A 9 -15.65 37.83 9.15
N ARG A 10 -15.60 36.62 8.57
CA ARG A 10 -16.03 36.34 7.17
C ARG A 10 -15.23 37.04 6.06
N ASP A 11 -14.08 37.64 6.34
CA ASP A 11 -13.22 38.19 5.28
C ASP A 11 -12.40 37.07 4.62
N ILE A 12 -12.80 36.71 3.41
CA ILE A 12 -12.15 35.66 2.60
C ILE A 12 -10.69 35.97 2.28
N ARG A 13 -10.26 37.24 2.33
CA ARG A 13 -8.86 37.63 2.09
C ARG A 13 -7.92 37.20 3.23
N VAL A 14 -8.48 36.91 4.40
CA VAL A 14 -7.73 36.43 5.58
C VAL A 14 -7.46 34.93 5.51
N TRP A 15 -8.13 34.20 4.62
CA TRP A 15 -7.97 32.75 4.43
C TRP A 15 -6.52 32.32 4.21
N LEU A 16 -5.73 33.13 3.48
CA LEU A 16 -4.31 32.86 3.19
C LEU A 16 -3.43 32.79 4.44
N LYS A 17 -3.88 33.30 5.59
CA LYS A 17 -3.15 33.26 6.86
C LYS A 17 -3.45 32.00 7.70
N TYR A 18 -4.53 31.30 7.37
CA TYR A 18 -4.93 30.09 8.08
C TYR A 18 -4.48 28.87 7.27
N ASP A 19 -3.36 28.26 7.65
CA ASP A 19 -2.93 26.99 7.11
C ASP A 19 -3.85 25.87 7.63
N LEU A 20 -4.94 25.62 6.90
CA LEU A 20 -5.87 24.53 7.18
C LEU A 20 -5.20 23.14 7.07
N ILE A 21 -4.06 23.03 6.37
CA ILE A 21 -3.39 21.75 6.12
C ILE A 21 -2.73 21.22 7.40
N SER A 22 -2.19 22.12 8.23
CA SER A 22 -1.63 21.76 9.54
C SER A 22 -2.65 21.07 10.46
N GLU A 23 -3.92 21.47 10.41
CA GLU A 23 -5.02 20.86 11.18
C GLU A 23 -5.62 19.61 10.51
N LEU A 24 -5.35 19.38 9.22
CA LEU A 24 -5.79 18.21 8.46
C LEU A 24 -4.83 17.01 8.55
N LYS A 25 -3.70 17.13 9.26
CA LYS A 25 -2.97 15.96 9.74
C LYS A 25 -3.92 15.20 10.66
N GLY A 26 -4.47 14.10 10.15
CA GLY A 26 -5.36 13.23 10.92
C GLY A 26 -4.78 13.00 12.31
N LYS A 27 -5.60 13.23 13.35
CA LYS A 27 -5.18 13.24 14.77
C LYS A 27 -4.10 12.20 15.02
N GLU A 28 -2.88 12.67 15.29
CA GLU A 28 -1.71 11.86 15.60
C GLU A 28 -2.10 10.90 16.76
N GLY A 29 -2.31 9.62 16.45
CA GLY A 29 -2.72 8.61 17.44
C GLY A 29 -3.81 7.62 17.01
N HIS A 30 -4.56 7.87 15.92
CA HIS A 30 -5.57 6.93 15.41
C HIS A 30 -5.40 6.64 13.92
N ASN A 31 -4.19 6.28 13.49
CA ASN A 31 -3.99 5.83 12.13
C ASN A 31 -4.44 4.37 12.00
N ILE A 32 -5.66 4.15 11.51
CA ILE A 32 -6.23 2.81 11.29
C ILE A 32 -5.33 1.92 10.43
N LEU A 33 -4.57 2.49 9.50
CA LEU A 33 -3.62 1.75 8.66
C LEU A 33 -2.40 1.29 9.45
N GLU A 34 -1.95 2.09 10.40
CA GLU A 34 -0.86 1.71 11.31
C GLU A 34 -1.29 0.59 12.23
N LEU A 35 -2.50 0.67 12.78
CA LEU A 35 -3.04 -0.40 13.60
C LEU A 35 -3.21 -1.69 12.77
N ALA A 36 -3.75 -1.58 11.54
CA ALA A 36 -3.91 -2.74 10.65
C ALA A 36 -2.55 -3.36 10.28
N TYR A 37 -1.58 -2.54 9.87
CA TYR A 37 -0.25 -3.01 9.50
C TYR A 37 0.50 -3.64 10.68
N ASN A 38 0.50 -2.98 11.85
CA ASN A 38 1.17 -3.49 13.05
C ASN A 38 0.48 -4.74 13.64
N SER A 39 -0.75 -5.05 13.23
CA SER A 39 -1.45 -6.28 13.62
C SER A 39 -1.05 -7.50 12.79
N LEU A 40 -0.29 -7.31 11.70
CA LEU A 40 0.30 -8.37 10.90
C LEU A 40 1.61 -8.84 11.54
N ASP A 41 1.97 -10.10 11.35
CA ASP A 41 3.30 -10.59 11.69
C ASP A 41 4.39 -9.97 10.76
N GLU A 42 5.66 -10.09 11.16
CA GLU A 42 6.77 -9.46 10.43
C GLU A 42 6.89 -9.97 8.98
N LYS A 43 6.52 -11.24 8.72
CA LYS A 43 6.57 -11.82 7.38
C LYS A 43 5.48 -11.27 6.48
N ASN A 44 4.25 -11.15 6.98
CA ASN A 44 3.12 -10.57 6.29
C ASN A 44 3.34 -9.07 6.01
N GLN A 45 3.93 -8.35 6.98
CA GLN A 45 4.37 -6.97 6.79
C GLN A 45 5.39 -6.85 5.64
N ALA A 46 6.44 -7.67 5.67
CA ALA A 46 7.46 -7.67 4.61
C ALA A 46 6.86 -8.01 3.24
N PHE A 47 5.98 -9.02 3.17
CA PHE A 47 5.33 -9.43 1.94
C PHE A 47 4.44 -8.32 1.36
N VAL A 48 3.53 -7.74 2.16
CA VAL A 48 2.63 -6.68 1.65
C VAL A 48 3.41 -5.42 1.26
N SER A 49 4.51 -5.12 1.96
CA SER A 49 5.45 -4.06 1.56
C SER A 49 6.15 -4.36 0.24
N ASN A 50 6.58 -5.59 -0.02
CA ASN A 50 7.15 -5.97 -1.32
C ASN A 50 6.12 -5.86 -2.45
N VAL A 51 4.89 -6.35 -2.23
CA VAL A 51 3.78 -6.25 -3.19
C VAL A 51 3.43 -4.78 -3.49
N SER A 52 3.62 -3.88 -2.54
CA SER A 52 3.37 -2.43 -2.75
C SER A 52 4.26 -1.77 -3.80
N ALA A 53 5.39 -2.40 -4.17
CA ALA A 53 6.24 -1.92 -5.24
C ALA A 53 5.63 -2.11 -6.64
N PHE A 54 4.69 -3.06 -6.81
CA PHE A 54 3.88 -3.12 -8.01
C PHE A 54 3.04 -1.84 -8.15
N ARG A 55 2.88 -1.34 -9.39
CA ARG A 55 2.07 -0.15 -9.67
C ARG A 55 0.71 -0.46 -10.29
N THR A 56 0.47 -1.71 -10.61
CA THR A 56 -0.74 -2.22 -11.27
C THR A 56 -1.20 -3.50 -10.59
N PRO A 57 -2.48 -3.88 -10.74
CA PRO A 57 -2.96 -5.18 -10.30
C PRO A 57 -2.16 -6.32 -10.96
N MET A 58 -1.76 -7.29 -10.16
CA MET A 58 -0.89 -8.40 -10.57
C MET A 58 -1.60 -9.75 -10.38
N ASP A 59 -1.23 -10.75 -11.17
CA ASP A 59 -1.72 -12.12 -11.00
C ASP A 59 -0.99 -12.85 -9.86
N TYR A 60 -1.44 -14.08 -9.58
CA TYR A 60 -0.84 -14.94 -8.56
C TYR A 60 0.65 -15.20 -8.82
N ASP A 61 1.01 -15.53 -10.06
CA ASP A 61 2.37 -15.86 -10.45
C ASP A 61 3.31 -14.66 -10.20
N ALA A 62 2.86 -13.45 -10.53
CA ALA A 62 3.60 -12.23 -10.28
C ALA A 62 3.86 -11.96 -8.80
N ILE A 63 2.85 -12.08 -7.93
CA ILE A 63 3.06 -11.80 -6.50
C ILE A 63 3.82 -12.92 -5.80
N SER A 64 3.79 -14.14 -6.34
CA SER A 64 4.49 -15.31 -5.80
C SER A 64 6.02 -15.19 -5.86
N ILE A 65 6.58 -14.27 -6.66
CA ILE A 65 8.02 -13.99 -6.66
C ILE A 65 8.54 -13.53 -5.29
N PHE A 66 7.65 -13.03 -4.43
CA PHE A 66 7.94 -12.61 -3.07
C PHE A 66 7.48 -13.64 -2.01
N ASN A 67 7.13 -14.86 -2.40
CA ASN A 67 6.72 -15.90 -1.47
C ASN A 67 7.91 -16.43 -0.66
N ASP A 68 7.92 -16.12 0.65
CA ASP A 68 8.87 -16.64 1.64
C ASP A 68 8.16 -17.44 2.77
N PHE A 69 6.97 -17.98 2.47
CA PHE A 69 6.12 -18.71 3.42
C PHE A 69 6.27 -20.23 3.31
N GLY A 70 7.05 -20.71 2.35
CA GLY A 70 7.35 -22.12 2.13
C GLY A 70 6.36 -22.76 1.16
N SER A 71 5.42 -23.57 1.67
CA SER A 71 4.45 -24.26 0.82
C SER A 71 3.42 -23.31 0.21
N GLU A 72 2.86 -23.72 -0.94
CA GLU A 72 1.78 -23.00 -1.62
C GLU A 72 0.54 -22.83 -0.71
N GLU A 73 0.20 -23.86 0.08
CA GLU A 73 -0.89 -23.82 1.05
C GLU A 73 -0.72 -22.67 2.06
N LYS A 74 0.47 -22.53 2.66
CA LYS A 74 0.75 -21.45 3.60
C LYS A 74 0.72 -20.09 2.94
N PHE A 75 1.19 -20.00 1.70
CA PHE A 75 1.13 -18.75 0.95
C PHE A 75 -0.33 -18.35 0.67
N ASN A 76 -1.18 -19.30 0.31
CA ASN A 76 -2.60 -19.07 0.11
C ASN A 76 -3.29 -18.60 1.39
N ASP A 77 -2.98 -19.21 2.54
CA ASP A 77 -3.50 -18.77 3.84
C ASP A 77 -3.14 -17.29 4.13
N VAL A 78 -1.90 -16.89 3.82
CA VAL A 78 -1.45 -15.49 3.96
C VAL A 78 -2.21 -14.55 3.03
N LEU A 79 -2.44 -14.94 1.77
CA LEU A 79 -3.21 -14.12 0.84
C LEU A 79 -4.66 -13.95 1.30
N ILE A 80 -5.28 -15.02 1.80
CA ILE A 80 -6.63 -14.98 2.37
C ILE A 80 -6.66 -14.03 3.57
N GLU A 81 -5.73 -14.17 4.52
CA GLU A 81 -5.64 -13.30 5.69
C GLU A 81 -5.49 -11.81 5.29
N LEU A 82 -4.60 -11.50 4.34
CA LEU A 82 -4.38 -10.12 3.88
C LEU A 82 -5.62 -9.54 3.18
N VAL A 83 -6.37 -10.37 2.45
CA VAL A 83 -7.64 -9.96 1.83
C VAL A 83 -8.73 -9.73 2.87
N GLU A 84 -8.90 -10.64 3.83
CA GLU A 84 -9.87 -10.52 4.91
C GLU A 84 -9.63 -9.29 5.80
N ARG A 85 -8.36 -8.95 6.03
CA ARG A 85 -7.97 -7.74 6.78
C ARG A 85 -8.07 -6.45 5.96
N GLY A 86 -8.39 -6.53 4.67
CA GLY A 86 -8.46 -5.38 3.76
C GLY A 86 -7.10 -4.76 3.42
N MET A 87 -6.01 -5.49 3.69
CA MET A 87 -4.65 -5.07 3.35
C MET A 87 -4.32 -5.36 1.89
N LEU A 88 -4.95 -6.37 1.29
CA LEU A 88 -4.82 -6.74 -0.12
C LEU A 88 -6.22 -6.84 -0.75
N PHE A 89 -6.37 -6.43 -2.00
CA PHE A 89 -7.63 -6.54 -2.73
C PHE A 89 -7.50 -7.61 -3.80
N LEU A 90 -8.44 -8.55 -3.83
CA LEU A 90 -8.58 -9.51 -4.92
C LEU A 90 -9.75 -9.09 -5.83
N ALA A 91 -9.44 -8.77 -7.08
CA ALA A 91 -10.46 -8.44 -8.07
C ALA A 91 -11.14 -9.72 -8.57
N GLU A 92 -12.39 -9.94 -8.16
CA GLU A 92 -13.17 -11.17 -8.46
C GLU A 92 -13.22 -11.52 -9.96
N LYS A 93 -13.28 -10.51 -10.84
CA LYS A 93 -13.45 -10.73 -12.28
C LYS A 93 -12.16 -11.10 -13.00
N SER A 94 -11.01 -10.66 -12.49
CA SER A 94 -9.72 -10.83 -13.16
C SER A 94 -8.75 -11.70 -12.38
N ASN A 95 -9.12 -12.13 -11.17
CA ASN A 95 -8.28 -12.85 -10.23
C ASN A 95 -6.92 -12.16 -10.01
N LYS A 96 -6.94 -10.82 -9.94
CA LYS A 96 -5.75 -9.99 -9.75
C LYS A 96 -5.71 -9.41 -8.35
N PHE A 97 -4.53 -9.42 -7.77
CA PHE A 97 -4.23 -8.81 -6.49
C PHE A 97 -3.79 -7.37 -6.69
N ASP A 98 -4.32 -6.47 -5.87
CA ASP A 98 -3.97 -5.07 -5.88
C ASP A 98 -4.00 -4.43 -4.50
N LEU A 99 -3.36 -3.28 -4.37
CA LEU A 99 -3.38 -2.48 -3.15
C LEU A 99 -4.11 -1.17 -3.42
N HIS A 100 -5.01 -0.79 -2.51
CA HIS A 100 -5.58 0.56 -2.56
C HIS A 100 -4.46 1.61 -2.49
N PRO A 101 -4.49 2.71 -3.27
CA PRO A 101 -3.37 3.66 -3.36
C PRO A 101 -2.83 4.16 -2.02
N ILE A 102 -3.72 4.37 -1.04
CA ILE A 102 -3.34 4.78 0.32
C ILE A 102 -2.58 3.67 1.05
N VAL A 103 -3.07 2.42 1.00
CA VAL A 103 -2.41 1.25 1.61
C VAL A 103 -1.08 0.99 0.93
N ARG A 104 -1.03 1.09 -0.40
CA ARG A 104 0.19 0.94 -1.19
C ARG A 104 1.25 1.92 -0.73
N ARG A 105 0.91 3.22 -0.64
CA ARG A 105 1.87 4.23 -0.19
C ARG A 105 2.38 3.92 1.22
N TYR A 106 1.47 3.56 2.12
CA TYR A 106 1.79 3.25 3.52
C TYR A 106 2.77 2.07 3.65
N CYS A 107 2.55 1.00 2.90
CA CYS A 107 3.41 -0.19 2.90
C CYS A 107 4.73 0.06 2.16
N TYR A 108 4.71 0.81 1.06
CA TYR A 108 5.90 1.14 0.26
C TYR A 108 6.89 2.01 1.02
N ASP A 109 6.39 2.95 1.83
CA ASP A 109 7.24 3.78 2.69
C ASP A 109 7.97 2.94 3.77
N ARG A 110 7.49 1.73 4.05
CA ARG A 110 8.07 0.75 5.01
C ARG A 110 8.90 -0.35 4.36
N LEU A 111 9.15 -0.28 3.05
CA LEU A 111 10.11 -1.18 2.39
C LEU A 111 11.50 -1.01 3.00
N MET A 112 12.04 -2.11 3.53
CA MET A 112 13.40 -2.17 4.07
C MET A 112 14.47 -2.05 2.97
N ASP A 113 14.25 -2.71 1.84
CA ASP A 113 15.17 -2.72 0.70
C ASP A 113 14.42 -2.37 -0.61
N LYS A 114 14.36 -1.07 -0.91
CA LYS A 114 13.70 -0.60 -2.13
C LYS A 114 14.49 -1.00 -3.39
N GLU A 115 15.82 -0.98 -3.34
CA GLU A 115 16.65 -1.27 -4.50
C GLU A 115 16.59 -2.75 -4.90
N GLY A 116 16.68 -3.65 -3.92
CA GLY A 116 16.56 -5.09 -4.16
C GLY A 116 15.18 -5.50 -4.67
N VAL A 117 14.11 -4.92 -4.12
CA VAL A 117 12.74 -5.18 -4.59
C VAL A 117 12.57 -4.69 -6.04
N HIS A 118 13.01 -3.47 -6.38
CA HIS A 118 12.93 -2.98 -7.77
C HIS A 118 13.82 -3.77 -8.74
N THR A 119 14.96 -4.28 -8.27
CA THR A 119 15.82 -5.18 -9.05
C THR A 119 15.08 -6.50 -9.34
N THR A 120 14.45 -7.10 -8.34
CA THR A 120 13.64 -8.31 -8.48
C THR A 120 12.49 -8.10 -9.48
N LEU A 121 11.77 -6.98 -9.36
CA LEU A 121 10.69 -6.63 -10.29
C LEU A 121 11.19 -6.47 -11.73
N ARG A 122 12.31 -5.76 -11.93
CA ARG A 122 12.93 -5.59 -13.24
C ARG A 122 13.24 -6.95 -13.86
N ASP A 123 13.84 -7.85 -13.10
CA ASP A 123 14.28 -9.16 -13.59
C ASP A 123 13.06 -10.05 -13.92
N TYR A 124 12.02 -10.02 -13.09
CA TYR A 124 10.74 -10.69 -13.35
C TYR A 124 10.10 -10.21 -14.66
N PHE A 125 9.93 -8.90 -14.83
CA PHE A 125 9.33 -8.35 -16.05
C PHE A 125 10.20 -8.64 -17.28
N ALA A 126 11.52 -8.56 -17.17
CA ALA A 126 12.44 -8.92 -18.26
C ALA A 126 12.26 -10.38 -18.70
N ALA A 127 12.13 -11.32 -17.75
CA ALA A 127 11.89 -12.73 -18.05
C ALA A 127 10.57 -12.96 -18.79
N ILE A 128 9.49 -12.29 -18.38
CA ILE A 128 8.19 -12.36 -19.07
C ILE A 128 8.26 -11.81 -20.49
N PHE A 129 8.91 -10.66 -20.68
CA PHE A 129 9.06 -10.06 -22.00
C PHE A 129 9.87 -10.95 -22.96
N LEU A 130 10.84 -11.70 -22.45
CA LEU A 130 11.59 -12.67 -23.25
C LEU A 130 10.74 -13.90 -23.61
N SER A 131 9.92 -14.40 -22.68
CA SER A 131 9.04 -15.55 -22.92
C SER A 131 7.94 -15.28 -23.94
N GLN A 132 7.53 -14.02 -24.16
CA GLN A 132 6.49 -13.64 -25.13
C GLN A 132 7.02 -13.41 -26.55
N LYS A 133 8.33 -13.46 -26.78
CA LYS A 133 8.97 -13.27 -28.10
C LYS A 133 9.20 -14.56 -28.89
N ILE A 134 8.52 -15.66 -28.51
CA ILE A 134 8.60 -16.96 -29.18
C ILE A 134 7.32 -17.20 -29.99
#